data_AF-A0A2U8H6I1-F1
#
_entry.id   AF-A0A2U8H6I1-F1
#
_cell.length_a   1.000
_cell.length_b   1.000
_cell.length_c   1.000
_cell.angle_alpha   90.00
_cell.angle_beta   90.00
_cell.angle_gamma   90.00
#
_symmetry.space_group_name_H-M   'P 1'
#
loop_
_entity.id
_entity.type
_entity.pdbx_description
1 polymer ?
#
loop_
_entity_poly.entity_id
_entity_poly.type
_entity_poly.pdbx_seq_one_letter_code
_entity_poly.pdbx_strand_id
1 'polypeptide(L)' 'MVLGQREIYALDPAIRNRLNALYMTSIFVGGAAGSAMASVLYEHGGWMWVSAIGSVFPLVALVHFLVRDMAGVKGRVGI' A
#
# COMPACT_ATOMS: atom_id res chain seq x y z
N MET A 1 5.72 -5.18 2.95
CA MET A 1 7.17 -5.43 3.04
C MET A 1 7.60 -6.78 2.48
N VAL A 2 7.00 -7.90 2.89
CA VAL A 2 7.43 -9.25 2.43
C VAL A 2 7.35 -9.43 0.91
N LEU A 3 6.24 -9.04 0.26
CA LEU A 3 6.06 -9.18 -1.19
C LEU A 3 7.03 -8.30 -1.99
N GLY A 4 7.18 -7.02 -1.61
CA GLY A 4 8.08 -6.09 -2.31
C GLY A 4 9.56 -6.46 -2.16
N GLN A 5 9.97 -6.92 -0.97
CA GLN A 5 11.33 -7.41 -0.75
C GLN A 5 11.60 -8.67 -1.58
N ARG A 6 10.66 -9.62 -1.60
CA ARG A 6 10.78 -10.84 -2.42
C ARG A 6 10.99 -10.50 -3.91
N GLU A 7 10.27 -9.52 -4.44
CA GLU A 7 10.42 -9.09 -5.83
C GLU A 7 11.81 -8.49 -6.10
N ILE A 8 12.31 -7.65 -5.17
CA ILE A 8 13.66 -7.08 -5.26
C ILE A 8 14.74 -8.18 -5.23
N TYR A 9 14.57 -9.18 -4.36
CA TYR A 9 15.51 -10.29 -4.25
C TYR A 9 15.46 -11.26 -5.45
N ALA A 10 14.39 -11.25 -6.25
CA ALA A 10 14.28 -12.03 -7.47
C ALA A 10 15.09 -11.43 -8.65
N LEU A 11 15.47 -10.15 -8.58
CA LEU A 11 16.23 -9.46 -9.63
C LEU A 11 17.72 -9.82 -9.63
N ASP A 12 18.47 -9.38 -10.65
CA ASP A 12 19.92 -9.60 -10.74
C ASP A 12 20.67 -9.06 -9.51
N PRO A 13 21.58 -9.83 -8.89
CA PRO A 13 22.35 -9.40 -7.70
C PRO A 13 22.99 -8.02 -7.83
N ALA A 14 23.45 -7.63 -9.01
CA ALA A 14 24.15 -6.37 -9.25
C ALA A 14 23.29 -5.12 -8.98
N ILE A 15 21.97 -5.23 -9.13
CA ILE A 15 21.04 -4.09 -8.95
C ILE A 15 20.27 -4.13 -7.62
N ARG A 16 20.28 -5.26 -6.90
CA ARG A 16 19.50 -5.46 -5.65
C ARG A 16 19.79 -4.41 -4.60
N ASN A 17 21.07 -4.10 -4.36
CA ASN A 17 21.46 -3.16 -3.30
C ASN A 17 20.89 -1.75 -3.55
N ARG A 18 20.93 -1.29 -4.81
CA ARG A 18 20.39 0.03 -5.20
C ARG A 18 18.87 0.05 -5.07
N LEU A 19 18.20 -1.00 -5.53
CA LEU A 19 16.74 -1.10 -5.45
C LEU A 19 16.25 -1.24 -4.00
N ASN A 20 16.98 -1.98 -3.16
CA ASN A 20 16.62 -2.10 -1.75
C ASN A 20 16.76 -0.76 -1.01
N ALA A 21 17.83 0.00 -1.29
CA ALA A 21 17.99 1.34 -0.76
C ALA A 21 16.82 2.24 -1.20
N LEU A 22 16.49 2.28 -2.49
CA LEU A 22 15.35 3.04 -3.02
C LEU A 22 14.02 2.62 -2.40
N TYR A 23 13.80 1.32 -2.21
CA TYR A 23 12.60 0.78 -1.58
C TYR A 23 12.46 1.28 -0.14
N MET A 24 13.52 1.17 0.66
CA MET A 24 13.51 1.64 2.04
C MET A 24 13.37 3.16 2.13
N THR A 25 14.08 3.92 1.28
CA THR A 25 13.91 5.39 1.18
C THR A 25 12.46 5.75 0.88
N SER A 26 11.81 5.06 -0.07
CA SER A 26 10.41 5.31 -0.43
C SER A 26 9.46 5.07 0.75
N ILE A 27 9.69 4.01 1.54
CA ILE A 27 8.92 3.73 2.74
C ILE A 27 9.11 4.83 3.79
N PHE A 28 10.33 5.29 4.01
CA PHE A 28 10.59 6.38 4.94
C PHE A 28 9.94 7.69 4.50
N VAL A 29 10.02 8.02 3.21
CA VAL A 29 9.35 9.20 2.65
C VAL A 29 7.83 9.11 2.86
N GLY A 30 7.23 7.95 2.59
CA GLY A 30 5.81 7.71 2.86
C GLY A 30 5.46 7.84 4.34
N GLY A 31 6.28 7.29 5.24
CA GLY A 31 6.08 7.39 6.69
C GLY A 31 6.21 8.82 7.21
N ALA A 32 7.15 9.60 6.69
CA ALA A 32 7.33 11.01 7.03
C ALA A 32 6.14 11.85 6.55
N ALA A 33 5.71 11.67 5.29
CA ALA A 33 4.54 12.35 4.75
C ALA A 33 3.26 12.00 5.52
N GLY A 34 3.05 10.70 5.80
CA GLY A 34 1.92 10.23 6.60
C GLY A 34 1.91 10.83 8.01
N SER A 35 3.07 10.91 8.66
CA SER A 35 3.21 11.52 10.00
C SER A 35 2.89 13.01 9.97
N ALA A 36 3.38 13.75 8.97
CA ALA A 36 3.09 15.17 8.82
C ALA A 36 1.59 15.42 8.60
N MET A 37 0.94 14.61 7.75
CA MET A 37 -0.50 14.68 7.52
C MET A 37 -1.32 14.30 8.76
N ALA A 38 -0.88 13.31 9.53
CA ALA A 38 -1.59 12.84 10.71
C ALA A 38 -1.78 13.95 11.76
N SER A 39 -0.76 14.78 12.00
CA SER A 39 -0.86 15.92 12.93
C SER A 39 -1.93 16.91 12.48
N VAL A 40 -1.94 17.30 11.20
CA VAL A 40 -2.92 18.26 10.65
C VAL A 40 -4.34 17.68 10.73
N LEU A 41 -4.52 16.42 10.36
CA LEU A 41 -5.81 15.74 10.42
C LEU A 41 -6.33 15.62 11.86
N TYR A 42 -5.42 15.36 12.80
CA TYR A 42 -5.76 15.26 14.21
C TYR A 42 -6.22 16.60 14.79
N GLU A 43 -5.56 17.70 14.45
CA GLU A 43 -5.96 19.04 14.93
C GLU A 43 -7.37 19.43 14.45
N HIS A 44 -7.73 19.08 13.20
CA HIS A 44 -9.01 19.49 12.61
C HIS A 44 -10.19 18.58 13.00
N GLY A 45 -9.92 17.31 13.29
CA GLY A 45 -11.00 16.34 13.49
C GLY A 45 -10.64 15.11 14.30
N GLY A 46 -9.52 15.17 15.03
CA GLY A 46 -9.06 14.14 15.94
C GLY A 46 -8.82 12.79 15.28
N TRP A 47 -8.96 11.73 16.08
CA TRP A 47 -8.71 10.36 15.64
C TRP A 47 -9.63 9.88 14.52
N MET A 48 -10.84 10.43 14.40
CA MET A 48 -11.79 10.03 13.36
C MET A 48 -11.24 10.32 11.96
N TRP A 49 -10.72 11.54 11.74
CA TRP A 49 -10.18 11.94 10.45
C TRP A 49 -8.88 11.22 10.10
N VAL A 50 -8.00 11.03 11.09
CA VAL A 50 -6.78 10.23 10.94
C VAL A 50 -7.13 8.81 10.49
N SER A 51 -8.13 8.19 11.13
CA SER A 51 -8.56 6.82 10.82
C SER A 51 -9.25 6.72 9.46
N ALA A 52 -10.11 7.68 9.12
CA ALA A 52 -10.81 7.73 7.84
C ALA A 52 -9.84 7.83 6.66
N ILE A 53 -8.89 8.77 6.72
CA ILE A 53 -7.88 8.97 5.67
C ILE A 53 -6.91 7.78 5.63
N GLY A 54 -6.45 7.28 6.77
CA GLY A 54 -5.57 6.11 6.86
C GLY A 54 -6.18 4.84 6.26
N SER A 55 -7.51 4.73 6.25
CA SER A 55 -8.23 3.57 5.72
C SER A 55 -8.42 3.60 4.20
N VAL A 56 -8.16 4.73 3.52
CA VAL A 56 -8.42 4.88 2.07
C VAL A 56 -7.63 3.84 1.25
N PHE A 57 -6.32 3.71 1.46
CA PHE A 57 -5.51 2.77 0.68
C PHE A 57 -5.91 1.29 0.90
N PRO A 58 -6.09 0.80 2.15
CA PRO A 58 -6.64 -0.52 2.40
C PRO A 58 -8.01 -0.74 1.76
N LEU A 59 -8.92 0.24 1.82
CA LEU A 59 -10.25 0.14 1.23
C LEU A 59 -10.19 0.03 -0.29
N VAL A 60 -9.35 0.84 -0.95
CA VAL A 60 -9.15 0.73 -2.40
C VAL A 60 -8.61 -0.65 -2.78
N ALA A 61 -7.62 -1.16 -2.04
CA ALA A 61 -7.08 -2.50 -2.27
C ALA A 61 -8.14 -3.59 -2.07
N LEU A 62 -8.98 -3.46 -1.03
CA LEU A 62 -10.09 -4.38 -0.75
C LEU A 62 -11.14 -4.35 -1.86
N VAL A 63 -11.58 -3.16 -2.29
CA VAL A 63 -12.53 -3.02 -3.40
C VAL A 63 -11.95 -3.63 -4.68
N HIS A 64 -10.69 -3.36 -5.00
CA HIS A 64 -10.04 -3.96 -6.17
C HIS A 64 -9.98 -5.49 -6.07
N PHE A 65 -9.68 -6.04 -4.90
CA PHE A 65 -9.69 -7.48 -4.65
C PHE A 65 -11.09 -8.07 -4.86
N LEU A 66 -12.12 -7.48 -4.26
CA LEU A 66 -13.50 -7.93 -4.39
C LEU A 66 -13.99 -7.86 -5.84
N VAL A 67 -13.68 -6.77 -6.56
CA VAL A 67 -14.03 -6.64 -7.98
C VAL A 67 -13.36 -7.72 -8.82
N ARG A 68 -12.06 -7.98 -8.58
CA ARG A 68 -11.32 -9.03 -9.29
C ARG A 68 -11.84 -10.43 -8.97
N ASP A 69 -12.16 -10.70 -7.70
CA ASP A 69 -12.69 -11.99 -7.28
C ASP A 69 -14.11 -12.23 -7.80
N MET A 70 -14.99 -11.24 -7.72
CA MET A 70 -16.33 -11.29 -8.33
C MET A 70 -16.26 -11.53 -9.84
N ALA A 71 -15.32 -10.89 -10.55
CA ALA A 71 -15.08 -11.16 -11.97
C ALA A 71 -14.57 -12.59 -12.22
N GLY A 72 -13.73 -13.12 -11.32
CA GLY A 72 -13.23 -14.50 -11.37
C GLY A 72 -14.27 -15.57 -11.00
N VAL A 73 -15.26 -15.23 -10.17
CA VAL A 73 -16.42 -16.07 -9.86
C VAL A 73 -17.41 -16.08 -11.02
N LYS A 74 -17.65 -14.93 -11.66
CA LYS A 74 -18.50 -14.81 -12.85
C LYS A 74 -17.97 -15.59 -14.05
N GLY A 75 -16.65 -15.79 -14.16
CA GLY A 75 -16.04 -16.68 -15.16
C GLY A 75 -16.06 -18.18 -14.80
N ARG A 76 -16.35 -18.54 -13.54
CA ARG A 76 -16.41 -19.94 -13.05
C ARG A 76 -17.83 -20.50 -12.95
N VAL A 77 -18.84 -19.63 -12.78
CA VAL A 77 -20.27 -19.97 -12.76
C VAL A 77 -20.92 -19.43 -14.04
N GLY A 78 -20.67 -20.13 -15.16
CA GLY A 78 -21.44 -20.14 -16.42
C GLY A 78 -21.90 -18.83 -17.09
N ILE A 79 -21.37 -18.55 -18.29
CA ILE A 79 -22.07 -18.77 -19.59
C ILE A 79 -21.02 -19.16 -20.64
#